data_AF-A0A427Y9S5-F1
#
_entry.id   AF-A0A427Y9S5-F1
#
_cell.length_a   1.000
_cell.length_b   1.000
_cell.length_c   1.000
_cell.angle_alpha   90.00
_cell.angle_beta   90.00
_cell.angle_gamma   90.00
#
_symmetry.space_group_name_H-M   'P 1'
#
loop_
_entity.id
_entity.type
_entity.pdbx_description
1 polymer ?
#
loop_
_entity_poly.entity_id
_entity_poly.type
_entity_poly.pdbx_seq_one_letter_code
_entity_poly.pdbx_strand_id
1 'polypeptide(L)' 'MTEFRPSMDEYRQTIKAREEHIRESWVRAMEARIVRTELQKCYRGEGVNHLENCRELAEKYTAMIRDNKIKGYKIIDEE' A
#
# COMPACT_ATOMS: atom_id res chain seq x y z
N MET A 1 -25.64 18.34 -24.47
CA MET A 1 -25.50 18.17 -23.01
C MET A 1 -26.33 16.98 -22.60
N THR A 2 -25.78 15.79 -22.77
CA THR A 2 -26.47 14.52 -22.47
C THR A 2 -26.25 14.18 -21.01
N GLU A 3 -27.32 14.11 -20.23
CA GLU A 3 -27.30 13.60 -18.87
C GLU A 3 -26.96 12.10 -18.90
N PHE A 4 -25.69 11.75 -18.73
CA PHE A 4 -25.29 10.37 -18.49
C PHE A 4 -25.60 10.02 -17.03
N ARG A 5 -26.84 9.58 -16.77
CA ARG A 5 -27.20 8.96 -15.50
C ARG A 5 -26.88 7.47 -15.60
N PRO A 6 -25.89 6.95 -14.84
CA PRO A 6 -25.57 5.53 -14.87
C PRO A 6 -26.78 4.72 -14.41
N SER A 7 -26.92 3.52 -14.97
CA SER A 7 -27.88 2.53 -14.49
C SER A 7 -27.55 2.16 -13.03
N MET A 8 -28.55 1.64 -12.31
CA MET A 8 -28.35 1.24 -10.91
C MET A 8 -27.25 0.18 -10.76
N ASP A 9 -27.07 -0.70 -11.75
CA ASP A 9 -26.06 -1.75 -11.73
C ASP A 9 -24.65 -1.19 -11.97
N GLU A 10 -24.48 -0.28 -12.93
CA GLU A 10 -23.20 0.42 -13.17
C GLU A 10 -22.78 1.24 -11.94
N TYR A 11 -23.73 1.87 -11.26
CA TYR A 11 -23.46 2.59 -10.01
C TYR A 11 -22.96 1.65 -8.92
N ARG A 12 -23.62 0.50 -8.72
CA ARG A 12 -23.19 -0.53 -7.75
C ARG A 12 -21.78 -1.04 -8.07
N GLN A 13 -21.50 -1.33 -9.34
CA GLN A 13 -20.17 -1.77 -9.77
C GLN A 13 -19.09 -0.73 -9.50
N THR A 14 -19.39 0.54 -9.77
CA THR A 14 -18.47 1.65 -9.51
C THR A 14 -18.12 1.77 -8.02
N ILE A 15 -19.11 1.66 -7.13
CA ILE A 15 -18.88 1.71 -5.69
C ILE A 15 -18.04 0.51 -5.23
N LYS A 16 -18.37 -0.70 -5.72
CA LYS A 16 -17.61 -1.92 -5.39
C LYS A 16 -16.15 -1.81 -5.81
N ALA A 17 -15.87 -1.32 -7.02
CA ALA A 17 -14.50 -1.14 -7.52
C ALA A 17 -13.70 -0.14 -6.67
N ARG A 18 -14.34 0.94 -6.21
CA ARG A 18 -13.71 1.93 -5.31
C ARG A 18 -13.36 1.33 -3.95
N GLU A 19 -14.27 0.53 -3.38
CA GLU A 19 -14.03 -0.15 -2.11
C GLU A 19 -12.91 -1.19 -2.22
N GLU A 20 -12.88 -1.97 -3.30
CA GLU A 20 -11.83 -2.94 -3.58
C GLU A 20 -10.46 -2.26 -3.70
N HIS A 21 -10.37 -1.16 -4.45
CA HIS A 21 -9.14 -0.39 -4.58
C HIS A 21 -8.59 0.12 -3.24
N ILE A 22 -9.47 0.68 -2.39
CA ILE A 22 -9.07 1.15 -1.06
C ILE A 22 -8.62 -0.05 -0.20
N ARG A 23 -9.36 -1.16 -0.24
CA ARG A 23 -9.05 -2.37 0.54
C ARG A 23 -7.66 -2.89 0.18
N GLU A 24 -7.36 -3.03 -1.10
CA GLU A 24 -6.06 -3.49 -1.57
C GLU A 24 -4.92 -2.54 -1.18
N SER A 25 -5.16 -1.22 -1.26
CA SER A 25 -4.20 -0.22 -0.80
C SER A 25 -3.86 -0.37 0.68
N TRP A 26 -4.86 -0.66 1.52
CA TRP A 26 -4.66 -0.95 2.93
C TRP A 26 -3.91 -2.28 3.16
N VAL A 27 -4.22 -3.32 2.39
CA VAL A 27 -3.49 -4.61 2.48
C VAL A 27 -2.00 -4.40 2.23
N ARG A 28 -1.63 -3.69 1.15
CA ARG A 28 -0.23 -3.38 0.83
C ARG A 28 0.47 -2.56 1.92
N ALA A 29 -0.24 -1.62 2.53
CA ALA A 29 0.28 -0.85 3.66
C ALA A 29 0.49 -1.74 4.91
N MET A 30 -0.38 -2.70 5.16
CA MET A 30 -0.23 -3.67 6.25
C MET A 30 0.92 -4.65 6.00
N GLU A 31 1.15 -5.09 4.76
CA GLU A 31 2.32 -5.88 4.39
C GLU A 31 3.62 -5.14 4.71
N ALA A 32 3.70 -3.84 4.39
CA ALA A 32 4.87 -3.02 4.72
C ALA A 32 5.10 -2.92 6.24
N ARG A 33 4.03 -2.89 7.04
CA ARG A 33 4.12 -2.91 8.50
C ARG A 33 4.64 -4.25 9.05
N ILE A 34 4.30 -5.36 8.41
CA ILE A 34 4.85 -6.67 8.77
C ILE A 34 6.36 -6.68 8.53
N VAL A 35 6.81 -6.26 7.34
CA VAL A 35 8.25 -6.18 7.02
C VAL A 35 8.99 -5.26 7.97
N ARG A 36 8.40 -4.12 8.35
CA ARG A 36 8.98 -3.24 9.38
C ARG A 36 9.17 -3.95 10.72
N THR A 37 8.19 -4.76 11.13
CA THR A 37 8.24 -5.49 12.41
C THR A 37 9.35 -6.53 12.40
N GLU A 38 9.49 -7.28 11.30
CA GLU A 38 10.58 -8.25 11.15
C GLU A 38 11.95 -7.58 11.06
N LEU A 39 12.06 -6.44 10.36
CA LEU A 39 13.28 -5.63 10.33
C LEU A 39 13.68 -5.16 11.74
N GLN A 40 12.72 -4.72 12.55
CA GLN A 40 12.97 -4.34 13.95
C GLN A 40 13.46 -5.50 14.81
N LYS A 41 12.94 -6.71 14.59
CA LYS A 41 13.43 -7.92 15.26
C LYS A 41 14.87 -8.23 14.84
N CYS A 42 15.16 -8.17 13.54
CA CYS A 42 16.50 -8.39 13.00
C CYS A 42 17.51 -7.39 13.60
N TYR A 43 17.18 -6.09 13.63
CA TYR A 43 18.05 -5.07 14.21
C TYR A 43 18.33 -5.31 15.69
N ARG A 44 17.34 -5.79 16.45
CA ARG A 44 17.52 -6.13 17.88
C ARG A 44 18.35 -7.40 18.08
N GLY A 45 18.25 -8.37 17.18
CA GLY A 45 18.97 -9.64 17.27
C GLY A 45 20.44 -9.52 16.85
N GLU A 46 20.71 -8.84 15.75
CA GLU A 46 22.05 -8.74 15.14
C GLU A 46 22.94 -7.69 15.81
N GLY A 47 22.36 -6.75 16.56
CA GLY A 47 23.11 -5.68 17.22
C GLY A 47 23.98 -4.93 16.22
N VAL A 48 25.29 -4.85 16.46
CA VAL A 48 26.23 -4.12 15.60
C VAL A 48 26.33 -4.67 14.16
N ASN A 49 25.92 -5.92 13.91
CA ASN A 49 26.00 -6.55 12.59
C ASN A 49 24.76 -6.30 11.71
N HIS A 50 23.79 -5.51 12.19
CA HIS A 50 22.51 -5.32 11.50
C HIS A 50 22.66 -4.73 10.09
N LEU A 51 23.75 -4.02 9.79
CA LEU A 51 23.98 -3.41 8.47
C LEU A 51 24.21 -4.44 7.36
N GLU A 52 24.83 -5.57 7.70
CA GLU A 52 25.09 -6.65 6.74
C GLU A 52 23.94 -7.66 6.73
N ASN A 53 23.58 -8.16 7.92
CA ASN A 53 22.65 -9.28 8.07
C ASN A 53 21.18 -8.88 7.81
N CYS A 54 20.80 -7.63 8.04
CA CYS A 54 19.42 -7.16 7.86
C CYS A 54 19.23 -6.31 6.57
N ARG A 55 20.25 -6.24 5.70
CA ARG A 55 20.23 -5.38 4.49
C ARG A 55 19.04 -5.66 3.58
N GLU A 56 18.76 -6.94 3.31
CA GLU A 56 17.67 -7.34 2.41
C GLU A 56 16.31 -6.88 2.94
N LEU A 57 16.06 -7.05 4.25
CA LEU A 57 14.82 -6.60 4.89
C LEU A 57 14.71 -5.07 4.86
N ALA A 58 15.82 -4.36 5.02
CA ALA A 58 15.86 -2.90 4.95
C ALA A 58 15.54 -2.41 3.53
N GLU A 59 16.19 -2.96 2.50
CA GLU A 59 15.94 -2.63 1.09
C GLU A 59 14.50 -2.91 0.69
N LYS A 60 13.97 -4.08 1.08
CA LYS A 60 12.56 -4.45 0.85
C LYS A 60 11.61 -3.47 1.52
N TYR A 61 11.84 -3.12 2.78
CA TYR A 61 11.00 -2.15 3.48
C TYR A 61 11.05 -0.77 2.81
N THR A 62 12.22 -0.31 2.39
CA THR A 62 12.40 0.97 1.68
C THR A 62 11.65 1.00 0.35
N ALA A 63 11.70 -0.09 -0.42
CA ALA A 63 10.92 -0.21 -1.65
C ALA A 63 9.41 -0.17 -1.35
N MET A 64 8.95 -0.93 -0.36
CA MET A 64 7.54 -0.99 0.00
C MET A 64 6.99 0.35 0.51
N ILE A 65 7.73 1.15 1.28
CA ILE A 65 7.25 2.48 1.72
C ILE A 65 7.04 3.43 0.55
N ARG A 66 7.88 3.31 -0.49
CA ARG A 66 7.78 4.15 -1.69
C ARG A 66 6.50 3.83 -2.47
N ASP A 67 6.24 2.54 -2.66
CA ASP A 67 5.23 2.05 -3.60
C ASP A 67 3.87 1.79 -2.93
N ASN A 68 3.85 1.30 -1.69
CA ASN A 68 2.64 0.87 -0.97
C ASN A 68 1.94 2.02 -0.21
N LYS A 69 2.08 3.26 -0.70
CA LYS A 69 1.32 4.38 -0.13
C LYS A 69 -0.17 4.17 -0.39
N ILE A 70 -0.99 4.46 0.62
CA ILE A 70 -2.44 4.40 0.48
C ILE A 70 -2.86 5.50 -0.49
N LYS A 71 -3.35 5.10 -1.67
CA LYS A 71 -3.88 6.02 -2.68
C LYS A 71 -5.41 6.01 -2.60
N GLY A 72 -6.02 7.18 -2.65
CA GLY A 72 -7.47 7.31 -2.74
C GLY A 72 -7.94 6.97 -4.16
N TYR A 73 -9.22 6.61 -4.30
CA TYR A 73 -9.82 6.37 -5.62
C TYR A 73 -9.96 7.65 -6.48
N LYS A 74 -9.88 8.83 -5.85
CA LYS A 74 -9.97 10.12 -6.53
C LYS A 74 -8.57 10.67 -6.70
N ILE A 75 -8.09 10.73 -7.93
CA ILE A 75 -6.85 11.39 -8.31
C ILE A 75 -7.20 12.87 -8.48
N ILE A 76 -6.60 13.74 -7.67
CA ILE A 76 -6.90 15.19 -7.65
C ILE A 76 -5.80 15.97 -8.38
N ASP A 77 -4.57 15.45 -8.37
CA ASP A 77 -3.41 16.09 -8.97
C ASP A 77 -2.88 15.19 -10.09
N GLU A 78 -3.25 15.50 -11.33
CA GLU A 78 -2.52 15.08 -12.53
C GLU A 78 -1.66 16.29 -12.95
N GLU A 79 -0.42 16.33 -12.45
CA GLU A 79 0.62 17.25 -12.93
C GLU A 79 1.79 16.43 -13.51
#